data_AF-A0A1B6D0H5-F1
#
_entry.id   AF-A0A1B6D0H5-F1
#
_cell.length_a   1.000
_cell.length_b   1.000
_cell.length_c   1.000
_cell.angle_alpha   90.00
_cell.angle_beta   90.00
_cell.angle_gamma   90.00
#
_symmetry.space_group_name_H-M   'P 1'
#
loop_
_entity.id
_entity.type
_entity.pdbx_description
1 polymer ?
#
loop_
_entity_poly.entity_id
_entity_poly.type
_entity_poly.pdbx_seq_one_letter_code
_entity_poly.pdbx_strand_id
1 'polypeptide(L)'
;MIEKAVELDNENLIYKVFLADVIREYTSAIFRKTKNQVDLNTYELEKDIDNLYQKALDLYLYCIEKLPSCIKSLSRCAIGLVKLPKKYSSKYFNIAEEAIIMSLELHPNCPYVHHIAGMIYHKKRTFQVTE
;
A
#
# COMPACT_ATOMS: atom_id res chain seq x y z
N MET A 1 15.03 -3.09 -13.33
CA MET A 1 13.67 -2.79 -12.83
C MET A 1 13.76 -2.56 -11.32
N ILE A 2 12.79 -1.89 -10.69
CA ILE A 2 12.93 -1.18 -9.39
C ILE A 2 13.74 -1.89 -8.27
N GLU A 3 13.70 -3.21 -8.16
CA GLU A 3 14.53 -4.00 -7.24
C GLU A 3 16.03 -3.70 -7.40
N LYS A 4 16.53 -3.69 -8.64
CA LYS A 4 17.92 -3.32 -8.96
C LYS A 4 18.24 -1.87 -8.60
N ALA A 5 17.25 -0.97 -8.63
CA ALA A 5 17.46 0.41 -8.21
C ALA A 5 17.59 0.51 -6.68
N VAL A 6 16.80 -0.28 -5.94
CA VAL A 6 16.93 -0.41 -4.47
C VAL A 6 18.24 -1.10 -4.09
N GLU A 7 18.74 -2.05 -4.87
CA GLU A 7 20.06 -2.66 -4.65
C GLU A 7 21.21 -1.67 -4.85
N LEU A 8 21.09 -0.80 -5.86
CA LEU A 8 22.11 0.20 -6.17
C LEU A 8 22.10 1.40 -5.20
N ASP A 9 20.93 1.75 -4.67
CA ASP A 9 20.75 2.81 -3.68
C ASP A 9 19.65 2.39 -2.69
N ASN A 10 20.08 1.67 -1.65
CA ASN A 10 19.19 1.12 -0.63
C ASN A 10 18.70 2.17 0.37
N GLU A 11 19.27 3.38 0.39
CA GLU A 11 18.82 4.47 1.27
C GLU A 11 17.73 5.31 0.60
N ASN A 12 17.54 5.17 -0.72
CA ASN A 12 16.51 5.88 -1.44
C ASN A 12 15.09 5.44 -1.07
N LEU A 13 14.46 6.21 -0.20
CA LEU A 13 13.11 5.95 0.27
C LEU A 13 12.06 6.02 -0.86
N ILE A 14 12.30 6.82 -1.92
CA ILE A 14 11.40 6.87 -3.07
C ILE A 14 11.42 5.54 -3.84
N TYR A 15 12.58 4.91 -4.01
CA TYR A 15 12.67 3.60 -4.65
C TYR A 15 11.95 2.53 -3.82
N LYS A 16 12.02 2.61 -2.49
CA LYS A 16 11.27 1.72 -1.58
C LYS A 16 9.75 1.89 -1.71
N VAL A 17 9.25 3.11 -1.85
CA VAL A 17 7.81 3.36 -2.12
C VAL A 17 7.39 2.70 -3.43
N PHE A 18 8.16 2.88 -4.50
CA PHE A 18 7.85 2.24 -5.79
C PHE A 18 7.99 0.72 -5.75
N LEU A 19 8.93 0.19 -4.98
CA LEU A 19 9.07 -1.26 -4.77
C LEU A 19 7.83 -1.82 -4.07
N ALA A 20 7.31 -1.13 -3.03
CA ALA A 20 6.09 -1.52 -2.35
C ALA A 20 4.88 -1.56 -3.31
N ASP A 21 4.74 -0.54 -4.16
CA ASP A 21 3.69 -0.49 -5.19
C ASP A 21 3.79 -1.66 -6.19
N VAL A 22 5.00 -1.94 -6.68
CA VAL A 22 5.23 -3.06 -7.62
C VAL A 22 4.91 -4.39 -6.97
N ILE A 23 5.38 -4.64 -5.75
CA ILE A 23 5.08 -5.87 -5.00
C ILE A 23 3.56 -6.01 -4.84
N ARG A 24 2.88 -4.98 -4.34
CA ARG A 24 1.43 -5.03 -4.10
C ARG A 24 0.64 -5.32 -5.38
N GLU A 25 0.93 -4.64 -6.48
CA GLU A 25 0.23 -4.83 -7.76
C GLU A 25 0.52 -6.21 -8.36
N TYR A 26 1.78 -6.64 -8.31
CA TYR A 26 2.20 -7.98 -8.76
C TYR A 26 1.49 -9.08 -7.98
N THR A 27 1.50 -9.02 -6.66
CA THR A 27 0.82 -9.99 -5.78
C THR A 27 -0.69 -9.98 -6.00
N SER A 28 -1.28 -8.80 -6.19
CA SER A 28 -2.70 -8.67 -6.53
C SER A 28 -3.04 -9.29 -7.89
N ALA A 29 -2.13 -9.22 -8.86
CA ALA A 29 -2.30 -9.86 -10.15
C ALA A 29 -2.21 -11.40 -10.04
N ILE A 30 -1.24 -11.92 -9.28
CA ILE A 30 -1.14 -13.37 -8.99
C ILE A 30 -2.41 -13.85 -8.33
N PHE A 31 -2.78 -13.25 -7.19
CA PHE A 31 -3.96 -13.65 -6.42
C PHE A 31 -5.23 -13.66 -7.29
N ARG A 32 -5.43 -12.64 -8.15
CA ARG A 32 -6.60 -12.60 -9.04
C ARG A 32 -6.61 -13.71 -10.08
N LYS A 33 -5.45 -14.16 -10.57
CA LYS A 33 -5.34 -15.26 -11.53
C LYS A 33 -5.56 -16.62 -10.86
N THR A 34 -5.14 -16.76 -9.60
CA THR A 34 -5.13 -18.05 -8.89
C THR A 34 -6.37 -18.26 -8.01
N LYS A 35 -7.04 -17.20 -7.53
CA LYS A 35 -8.23 -17.26 -6.63
C LYS A 35 -9.37 -18.20 -7.04
N ASN A 36 -9.52 -18.47 -8.34
CA ASN A 36 -10.58 -19.32 -8.87
C ASN A 36 -10.05 -20.67 -9.41
N GLN A 37 -8.74 -20.91 -9.30
CA GLN A 37 -8.18 -22.22 -9.62
C GLN A 37 -8.44 -23.12 -8.42
N VAL A 38 -8.93 -24.33 -8.68
CA VAL A 38 -9.42 -25.31 -7.68
C VAL A 38 -8.35 -25.68 -6.64
N ASP A 39 -7.08 -25.34 -6.90
CA ASP A 39 -5.92 -25.80 -6.15
C ASP A 39 -5.05 -24.68 -5.53
N LEU A 40 -5.69 -23.57 -5.13
CA LEU A 40 -5.03 -22.61 -4.22
C LEU A 40 -4.65 -23.20 -2.85
N ASN A 41 -5.06 -24.44 -2.60
CA ASN A 41 -4.73 -25.21 -1.40
C ASN A 41 -3.31 -25.79 -1.41
N THR A 42 -2.47 -25.45 -2.39
CA THR A 42 -1.03 -25.54 -2.17
C THR A 42 -0.65 -24.46 -1.16
N TYR A 43 -0.67 -24.84 0.12
CA TYR A 43 -0.30 -24.04 1.29
C TYR A 43 0.91 -23.11 1.06
N GLU A 44 1.85 -23.52 0.22
CA GLU A 44 3.02 -22.76 -0.21
C GLU A 44 2.67 -21.47 -0.99
N LEU A 45 1.78 -21.54 -1.99
CA LEU A 45 1.42 -20.38 -2.80
C LEU A 45 0.63 -19.34 -1.99
N GLU A 46 -0.28 -19.79 -1.12
CA GLU A 46 -1.00 -18.89 -0.23
C GLU A 46 -0.03 -18.17 0.72
N LYS A 47 0.92 -18.92 1.30
CA LYS A 47 1.96 -18.37 2.17
C LYS A 47 2.86 -17.38 1.43
N ASP A 48 3.24 -17.65 0.19
CA ASP A 48 4.06 -16.75 -0.62
C ASP A 48 3.31 -15.44 -0.95
N ILE A 49 2.03 -15.54 -1.30
CA ILE A 49 1.16 -14.36 -1.50
C ILE A 49 1.08 -13.53 -0.22
N ASP A 50 0.89 -14.19 0.93
CA ASP A 50 0.86 -13.53 2.24
C ASP A 50 2.18 -12.80 2.56
N ASN A 51 3.30 -13.49 2.38
CA ASN A 51 4.65 -12.93 2.60
C ASN A 51 4.89 -11.70 1.72
N LEU A 52 4.46 -11.72 0.45
CA LEU A 52 4.61 -10.59 -0.45
C LEU A 52 3.73 -9.39 -0.03
N TYR A 53 2.49 -9.64 0.40
CA TYR A 53 1.66 -8.55 0.94
C TYR A 53 2.24 -7.98 2.23
N GLN A 54 2.77 -8.83 3.12
CA GLN A 54 3.45 -8.39 4.33
C GLN A 54 4.69 -7.53 3.99
N LYS A 55 5.50 -7.94 3.01
CA LYS A 55 6.64 -7.15 2.53
C LYS A 55 6.22 -5.77 1.99
N ALA A 56 5.14 -5.69 1.21
CA ALA A 56 4.61 -4.41 0.75
C ALA A 56 4.13 -3.54 1.93
N LEU A 57 3.42 -4.13 2.90
CA LEU A 57 2.98 -3.47 4.11
C LEU A 57 4.16 -2.88 4.89
N ASP A 58 5.20 -3.67 5.18
CA ASP A 58 6.36 -3.25 5.95
C ASP A 58 7.08 -2.07 5.27
N LEU A 59 7.22 -2.12 3.94
CA LEU A 59 7.82 -1.03 3.17
C LEU A 59 6.98 0.25 3.24
N TYR A 60 5.64 0.15 3.15
CA TYR A 60 4.78 1.33 3.28
C TYR A 60 4.89 1.97 4.66
N LEU A 61 4.83 1.18 5.73
CA LEU A 61 4.95 1.67 7.10
C LEU A 61 6.31 2.33 7.33
N TYR A 62 7.39 1.68 6.91
CA TYR A 62 8.73 2.23 6.99
C TYR A 62 8.86 3.55 6.22
N CYS A 63 8.31 3.64 5.01
CA CYS A 63 8.39 4.88 4.23
C CYS A 63 7.55 6.02 4.83
N ILE A 64 6.40 5.73 5.44
CA ILE A 64 5.59 6.74 6.15
C ILE A 64 6.39 7.31 7.32
N GLU A 65 7.05 6.46 8.11
CA GLU A 65 7.88 6.89 9.24
C GLU A 65 9.08 7.74 8.79
N LYS A 66 9.73 7.38 7.68
CA LYS A 66 10.97 8.03 7.24
C LYS A 66 10.79 9.21 6.29
N LEU A 67 9.62 9.38 5.66
CA LEU A 67 9.31 10.49 4.75
C LEU A 67 8.11 11.36 5.19
N PRO A 68 8.10 11.89 6.44
CA PRO A 68 6.93 12.63 6.94
C PRO A 68 6.68 13.97 6.21
N SER A 69 7.64 14.47 5.44
CA SER A 69 7.52 15.74 4.69
C SER A 69 7.26 15.54 3.19
N CYS A 70 7.30 14.30 2.67
CA CYS A 70 7.13 14.04 1.25
C CYS A 70 5.67 13.68 0.93
N ILE A 71 4.89 14.69 0.54
CA ILE A 71 3.49 14.62 0.12
C ILE A 71 3.20 13.42 -0.78
N LYS A 72 3.99 13.26 -1.85
CA LYS A 72 3.77 12.25 -2.87
C LYS A 72 3.99 10.85 -2.29
N SER A 73 4.98 10.70 -1.42
CA SER A 73 5.26 9.43 -0.74
C SER A 73 4.21 9.12 0.30
N LEU A 74 3.82 10.08 1.14
CA LEU A 74 2.74 9.92 2.12
C LEU A 74 1.43 9.50 1.45
N SER A 75 1.00 10.25 0.44
CA SER A 75 -0.22 9.95 -0.33
C SER A 75 -0.15 8.57 -0.98
N ARG A 76 0.99 8.19 -1.58
CA ARG A 76 1.19 6.88 -2.22
C ARG A 76 1.17 5.74 -1.21
N CYS A 77 1.87 5.88 -0.10
CA CYS A 77 1.89 4.87 0.95
C CYS A 77 0.49 4.71 1.57
N ALA A 78 -0.21 5.81 1.84
CA ALA A 78 -1.56 5.79 2.38
C ALA A 78 -2.54 5.00 1.48
N ILE A 79 -2.59 5.32 0.18
CA ILE A 79 -3.45 4.55 -0.74
C ILE A 79 -2.95 3.11 -0.94
N GLY A 80 -1.64 2.88 -0.86
CA GLY A 80 -1.02 1.56 -0.90
C GLY A 80 -1.53 0.66 0.22
N LEU A 81 -1.51 1.13 1.47
CA LEU A 81 -2.04 0.44 2.64
C LEU A 81 -3.53 0.08 2.47
N VAL A 82 -4.33 1.04 1.97
CA VAL A 82 -5.77 0.87 1.79
C VAL A 82 -6.12 -0.12 0.67
N LYS A 83 -5.22 -0.31 -0.29
CA LYS A 83 -5.35 -1.28 -1.38
C LYS A 83 -4.87 -2.69 -1.05
N LEU A 84 -4.24 -2.92 0.11
CA LEU A 84 -3.91 -4.26 0.57
C LEU A 84 -5.20 -5.09 0.83
N PRO A 85 -5.09 -6.43 0.91
CA PRO A 85 -6.21 -7.28 1.31
C PRO A 85 -6.83 -6.84 2.65
N LYS A 86 -8.13 -7.08 2.82
CA LYS A 86 -8.93 -6.60 3.98
C LYS A 86 -8.25 -6.91 5.33
N LYS A 87 -7.63 -8.09 5.48
CA LYS A 87 -6.90 -8.51 6.69
C LYS A 87 -5.77 -7.56 7.12
N TYR A 88 -5.13 -6.88 6.17
CA TYR A 88 -4.13 -5.85 6.47
C TYR A 88 -4.77 -4.46 6.48
N SER A 89 -5.53 -4.11 5.43
CA SER A 89 -6.00 -2.74 5.23
C SER A 89 -6.90 -2.24 6.36
N SER A 90 -7.71 -3.11 6.99
CA SER A 90 -8.56 -2.70 8.13
C SER A 90 -7.74 -2.38 9.37
N LYS A 91 -6.70 -3.17 9.66
CA LYS A 91 -5.83 -2.99 10.83
C LYS A 91 -4.99 -1.72 10.73
N TYR A 92 -4.56 -1.35 9.53
CA TYR A 92 -3.69 -0.21 9.29
C TYR A 92 -4.40 1.00 8.67
N PHE A 93 -5.74 1.00 8.68
CA PHE A 93 -6.53 2.09 8.09
C PHE A 93 -6.23 3.44 8.76
N ASN A 94 -6.13 3.47 10.09
CA ASN A 94 -5.86 4.71 10.83
C ASN A 94 -4.52 5.33 10.43
N ILE A 95 -3.48 4.50 10.22
CA ILE A 95 -2.17 4.98 9.77
C ILE A 95 -2.27 5.59 8.36
N ALA A 96 -3.04 4.96 7.47
CA ALA A 96 -3.29 5.52 6.14
C ALA A 96 -4.07 6.85 6.19
N GLU A 97 -5.04 6.96 7.10
CA GLU A 97 -5.84 8.17 7.34
C GLU A 97 -4.96 9.31 7.89
N GLU A 98 -4.12 9.04 8.88
CA GLU A 98 -3.16 10.01 9.41
C GLU A 98 -2.18 10.48 8.34
N ALA A 99 -1.60 9.56 7.56
CA ALA A 99 -0.65 9.91 6.51
C ALA A 99 -1.28 10.79 5.41
N ILE A 100 -2.54 10.55 5.04
CA ILE A 100 -3.22 11.41 4.05
C ILE A 100 -3.63 12.76 4.64
N ILE A 101 -3.99 12.82 5.92
CA ILE A 101 -4.26 14.09 6.62
C ILE A 101 -2.99 14.94 6.65
N MET A 102 -1.85 14.38 7.06
CA MET A 102 -0.56 15.08 7.03
C MET A 102 -0.24 15.60 5.62
N SER A 103 -0.50 14.78 4.59
CA SER A 103 -0.29 15.19 3.20
C SER A 103 -1.20 16.34 2.76
N LEU A 104 -2.43 16.43 3.28
CA LEU A 104 -3.37 17.52 3.03
C LEU A 104 -2.96 18.79 3.79
N GLU A 105 -2.49 18.66 5.03
CA GLU A 105 -2.01 19.79 5.84
C GLU A 105 -0.79 20.45 5.22
N LEU A 106 0.16 19.65 4.72
CA LEU A 106 1.34 20.17 4.04
C LEU A 106 0.95 20.90 2.74
N HIS A 107 -0.03 20.38 1.98
CA HIS A 107 -0.44 20.95 0.69
C HIS A 107 -1.95 20.94 0.47
N PRO A 108 -2.68 21.90 1.08
CA PRO A 108 -4.14 21.90 1.11
C PRO A 108 -4.79 22.13 -0.26
N ASN A 109 -4.04 22.57 -1.26
CA ASN A 109 -4.54 22.86 -2.60
C ASN A 109 -4.03 21.87 -3.67
N CYS A 110 -3.40 20.76 -3.28
CA CYS A 110 -2.87 19.79 -4.25
C CYS A 110 -3.97 18.85 -4.76
N PRO A 111 -4.37 18.89 -6.05
CA PRO A 111 -5.46 18.06 -6.57
C PRO A 111 -5.18 16.56 -6.46
N TYR A 112 -3.90 16.18 -6.58
CA TYR A 112 -3.48 14.79 -6.41
C TYR A 112 -3.78 14.25 -5.01
N VAL A 113 -3.45 15.02 -3.97
CA VAL A 113 -3.67 14.61 -2.58
C VAL A 113 -5.17 14.51 -2.30
N HIS A 114 -5.96 15.49 -2.76
CA HIS A 114 -7.42 15.45 -2.66
C HIS A 114 -8.04 14.23 -3.35
N HIS A 115 -7.57 13.89 -4.55
CA HIS A 115 -8.02 12.70 -5.26
C HIS A 115 -7.75 11.43 -4.45
N ILE A 116 -6.54 11.29 -3.91
CA ILE A 116 -6.17 10.14 -3.08
C ILE A 116 -6.98 10.08 -1.78
N ALA A 117 -7.17 11.21 -1.09
CA ALA A 117 -8.03 11.30 0.08
C ALA A 117 -9.46 10.82 -0.21
N GLY A 118 -10.04 11.28 -1.34
CA GLY A 118 -11.35 10.84 -1.79
C GLY A 118 -11.43 9.31 -1.98
N MET A 119 -10.41 8.69 -2.57
CA MET A 119 -10.34 7.23 -2.71
C MET A 119 -10.28 6.51 -1.36
N ILE A 120 -9.50 7.02 -0.41
CA ILE A 120 -9.35 6.44 0.94
C ILE A 120 -10.68 6.52 1.69
N TYR A 121 -11.34 7.68 1.70
CA TYR A 121 -12.63 7.84 2.38
C TYR A 121 -13.76 7.04 1.73
N HIS A 122 -13.73 6.89 0.39
CA HIS A 122 -14.66 5.99 -0.29
C HIS A 122 -14.46 4.54 0.20
N LYS A 123 -13.22 4.08 0.33
CA LYS A 123 -12.93 2.75 0.85
C LYS A 123 -13.35 2.58 2.32
N LYS A 124 -13.18 3.59 3.18
CA LYS A 124 -13.66 3.58 4.58
C LYS A 124 -15.13 3.20 4.68
N ARG A 125 -15.97 3.84 3.84
CA ARG A 125 -17.41 3.55 3.78
C ARG A 125 -17.69 2.09 3.39
N THR A 126 -16.89 1.50 2.49
CA THR A 126 -17.07 0.08 2.12
C THR A 126 -16.76 -0.89 3.26
N PHE A 127 -15.89 -0.52 4.21
CA PHE A 127 -15.63 -1.35 5.39
C PHE A 127 -16.82 -1.33 6.36
N GLN A 128 -17.44 -0.16 6.56
CA GLN A 128 -18.57 0.05 7.48
C GLN A 128 -19.89 -0.61 7.01
N VAL A 129 -20.03 -0.93 5.73
CA VAL A 129 -21.24 -1.58 5.17
C VAL A 129 -21.16 -3.12 5.24
N THR A 130 -20.04 -3.69 5.71
CA THR A 130 -19.80 -5.14 5.78
C THR A 130 -19.76 -5.70 7.20
N GLU A 131 -20.36 -5.00 8.16
CA GLU A 131 -20.71 -5.51 9.50
C GLU A 131 -22.20 -5.88 9.54
#